data_AF-A0A932IYU2-F1
#
_entry.id   AF-A0A932IYU2-F1
#
_cell.length_a   1.000
_cell.length_b   1.000
_cell.length_c   1.000
_cell.angle_alpha   90.00
_cell.angle_beta   90.00
_cell.angle_gamma   90.00
#
_symmetry.space_group_name_H-M   'P 1'
#
loop_
_entity.id
_entity.type
_entity.pdbx_description
1 polymer ?
#
loop_
_entity_poly.entity_id
_entity_poly.type
_entity_poly.pdbx_seq_one_letter_code
_entity_poly.pdbx_strand_id
1 'polypeptide(L)' 'GCVQCRATARGFAKAGVAIDIIDVSTDPAAAAMLTDWGYLSVPVIVTPDGQHWAGHRPDRITAAACAAAQTHAQLSV' A
#
# COMPACT_ATOMS: atom_id res chain seq x y z
N GLY A 1 14.21 -3.63 11.77
CA GLY A 1 12.89 -3.06 12.16
C GLY A 1 12.66 -1.74 11.45
N CYS A 2 11.81 -1.72 10.43
CA CYS A 2 11.57 -0.55 9.58
C CYS A 2 10.50 0.37 10.21
N VAL A 3 10.89 1.57 10.66
CA VAL A 3 9.97 2.55 11.28
C VAL A 3 8.90 3.01 10.29
N GLN A 4 9.28 3.26 9.04
CA GLN A 4 8.37 3.70 7.98
C GLN A 4 7.36 2.61 7.60
N CYS A 5 7.78 1.34 7.54
CA CYS A 5 6.90 0.21 7.25
C CYS A 5 5.82 0.08 8.33
N ARG A 6 6.20 0.20 9.61
CA ARG A 6 5.24 0.22 10.73
C ARG A 6 4.32 1.43 10.69
N ALA A 7 4.80 2.61 10.28
CA ALA A 7 3.99 3.81 10.15
C ALA A 7 2.94 3.68 9.03
N THR A 8 3.34 3.14 7.88
CA THR A 8 2.44 2.88 6.75
C THR A 8 1.38 1.86 7.10
N ALA A 9 1.75 0.72 7.70
CA ALA A 9 0.78 -0.29 8.14
C ALA A 9 -0.27 0.28 9.12
N ARG A 10 0.17 1.08 10.10
CA ARG A 10 -0.75 1.79 11.02
C ARG A 10 -1.64 2.80 10.30
N GLY A 11 -1.12 3.49 9.29
CA GLY A 11 -1.88 4.43 8.47
C GLY A 11 -3.06 3.75 7.77
N PHE A 12 -2.81 2.61 7.11
CA PHE A 12 -3.85 1.82 6.48
C PHE A 12 -4.85 1.24 7.47
N ALA A 13 -4.38 0.73 8.62
CA ALA A 13 -5.25 0.25 9.69
C ALA A 13 -6.20 1.36 10.21
N LYS A 14 -5.69 2.57 10.40
CA LYS A 14 -6.51 3.73 10.81
C LYS A 14 -7.52 4.15 9.73
N ALA A 15 -7.14 3.99 8.46
CA ALA A 15 -7.99 4.32 7.33
C ALA A 15 -9.06 3.25 7.03
N GLY A 16 -9.04 2.11 7.74
CA GLY A 16 -10.01 1.03 7.56
C GLY A 16 -9.81 0.23 6.27
N VAL A 17 -8.61 0.27 5.70
CA VAL A 17 -8.28 -0.43 4.44
C VAL A 17 -7.51 -1.70 4.74
N ALA A 18 -8.04 -2.82 4.26
CA ALA A 18 -7.29 -4.08 4.27
C ALA A 18 -6.11 -3.98 3.30
N ILE A 19 -4.92 -4.34 3.78
CA ILE A 19 -3.70 -4.41 2.96
C ILE A 19 -3.03 -5.76 3.17
N ASP A 20 -2.44 -6.27 2.10
CA ASP A 20 -1.55 -7.43 2.17
C ASP A 20 -0.12 -6.95 2.41
N ILE A 21 0.51 -7.48 3.46
CA ILE A 21 1.90 -7.16 3.79
C ILE A 21 2.77 -8.27 3.21
N ILE A 22 3.55 -7.93 2.18
CA ILE A 22 4.52 -8.82 1.58
C ILE A 22 5.91 -8.49 2.15
N ASP A 23 6.54 -9.46 2.81
CA ASP A 23 7.91 -9.31 3.31
C ASP A 23 8.93 -9.67 2.22
N VAL A 24 9.43 -8.63 1.56
CA VAL A 24 10.43 -8.71 0.50
C VAL A 24 11.78 -9.28 0.95
N SER A 25 12.04 -9.40 2.25
CA SER A 25 13.23 -10.10 2.75
C SER A 25 13.12 -11.62 2.61
N THR A 26 11.89 -12.13 2.50
CA THR A 26 11.58 -13.56 2.38
C THR A 26 11.00 -13.94 1.02
N ASP A 27 10.55 -12.95 0.24
CA ASP A 27 10.02 -13.12 -1.11
C ASP A 27 10.99 -12.54 -2.16
N PRO A 28 11.84 -13.38 -2.79
CA PRO A 28 12.77 -12.93 -3.81
C PRO A 28 12.07 -12.43 -5.09
N ALA A 29 10.86 -12.89 -5.40
CA ALA A 29 10.12 -12.42 -6.57
C ALA A 29 9.65 -10.98 -6.35
N ALA A 30 9.10 -10.68 -5.16
CA ALA A 30 8.73 -9.32 -4.79
C ALA A 30 9.96 -8.39 -4.76
N ALA A 31 11.10 -8.85 -4.22
CA ALA A 31 12.35 -8.07 -4.23
C ALA A 31 12.85 -7.77 -5.66
N ALA A 32 12.76 -8.74 -6.57
CA ALA A 32 13.13 -8.55 -7.97
C ALA A 32 12.20 -7.54 -8.66
N MET A 33 10.88 -7.61 -8.43
CA MET A 33 9.93 -6.63 -8.96
C MET A 33 10.24 -5.21 -8.48
N LEU A 34 10.53 -5.02 -7.19
CA LEU A 34 10.88 -3.69 -6.67
C LEU A 34 12.18 -3.15 -7.30
N THR A 35 13.15 -4.03 -7.51
CA THR A 35 14.42 -3.68 -8.14
C THR A 35 14.24 -3.30 -9.62
N ASP A 36 13.42 -4.05 -10.36
CA ASP A 36 13.09 -3.78 -11.76
C ASP A 36 12.37 -2.41 -11.92
N TRP A 37 11.50 -2.07 -10.98
CA TRP A 37 10.86 -0.76 -10.90
C TRP A 37 11.78 0.36 -10.39
N GLY A 38 13.03 0.06 -10.03
CA GLY A 38 14.02 1.03 -9.57
C GLY A 38 13.80 1.53 -8.14
N TYR A 39 13.01 0.82 -7.33
CA TYR A 39 12.81 1.18 -5.93
C TYR A 39 13.98 0.72 -5.06
N LEU A 40 14.66 1.69 -4.45
CA LEU A 40 15.78 1.46 -3.53
C LEU A 40 15.39 1.58 -2.06
N SER A 41 14.11 1.82 -1.76
CA SER A 41 13.63 2.05 -0.40
C SER A 41 12.28 1.37 -0.16
N VAL A 42 12.10 0.88 1.06
CA VAL A 42 10.85 0.29 1.56
C VAL A 42 10.22 1.24 2.59
N PRO A 43 8.89 1.23 2.79
CA PRO A 43 7.89 0.36 2.14
C PRO A 43 7.54 0.79 0.72
N VAL A 44 7.25 -0.16 -0.17
CA VAL A 44 6.58 0.10 -1.46
C VAL A 44 5.14 -0.36 -1.33
N ILE A 45 4.21 0.48 -1.75
CA ILE A 45 2.78 0.19 -1.77
C ILE A 45 2.38 0.07 -3.24
N VAL A 46 1.62 -0.97 -3.54
CA VAL A 46 1.00 -1.20 -4.85
C VAL A 46 -0.50 -1.28 -4.64
N THR A 47 -1.28 -0.54 -5.42
CA THR A 47 -2.74 -0.56 -5.37
C THR A 47 -3.31 -1.41 -6.53
N PRO A 48 -4.54 -1.92 -6.41
CA PRO A 48 -5.12 -2.83 -7.41
C PRO A 48 -5.32 -2.21 -8.80
N ASP A 49 -5.40 -0.89 -8.88
CA ASP A 49 -5.47 -0.08 -10.11
C ASP A 49 -4.10 0.11 -10.78
N GLY A 50 -3.05 -0.55 -10.26
CA GLY A 50 -1.71 -0.54 -10.83
C GLY A 50 -0.87 0.68 -10.43
N GLN A 51 -1.38 1.58 -9.58
CA GLN A 51 -0.54 2.65 -9.03
C GLN A 51 0.41 2.08 -7.97
N HIS A 52 1.62 2.63 -7.89
CA HIS A 52 2.58 2.25 -6.88
C HIS A 52 3.43 3.43 -6.43
N TRP A 53 3.91 3.37 -5.19
CA TRP A 53 4.83 4.38 -4.63
C TRP A 53 5.69 3.84 -3.51
N ALA A 54 6.81 4.52 -3.27
CA ALA A 54 7.66 4.27 -2.12
C ALA A 54 7.38 5.26 -0.96
N GLY A 55 7.59 4.77 0.26
CA GLY A 55 7.57 5.56 1.48
C GLY A 55 6.19 5.74 2.12
N HIS A 56 6.20 6.39 3.28
CA HIS A 56 4.99 6.71 4.03
C HIS A 56 4.31 7.96 3.45
N ARG A 57 3.17 7.78 2.78
CA ARG A 57 2.39 8.85 2.13
C ARG A 57 0.95 8.87 2.64
N PRO A 58 0.65 9.60 3.72
CA PRO A 58 -0.68 9.62 4.34
C PRO A 58 -1.77 10.16 3.41
N ASP A 59 -1.41 11.04 2.47
CA ASP A 59 -2.28 11.55 1.41
C ASP A 59 -2.77 10.42 0.50
N ARG A 60 -1.87 9.55 0.05
CA ARG A 60 -2.19 8.40 -0.81
C ARG A 60 -2.94 7.31 -0.06
N ILE A 61 -2.62 7.10 1.22
CA ILE A 61 -3.36 6.17 2.09
C ILE A 61 -4.83 6.62 2.21
N THR A 62 -5.06 7.92 2.41
CA THR A 62 -6.41 8.48 2.48
C THR A 62 -7.16 8.33 1.15
N ALA A 63 -6.47 8.60 0.03
CA ALA A 63 -7.06 8.41 -1.30
C ALA A 63 -7.42 6.93 -1.57
N ALA A 64 -6.54 5.99 -1.25
CA ALA A 64 -6.77 4.56 -1.37
C ALA A 64 -7.96 4.11 -0.51
N ALA A 65 -8.11 4.68 0.70
CA ALA A 65 -9.26 4.41 1.56
C ALA A 65 -10.58 4.93 1.00
N CYS A 66 -10.56 6.13 0.43
CA CYS A 66 -11.72 6.68 -0.26
C CYS A 66 -12.12 5.81 -1.46
N ALA A 67 -11.15 5.35 -2.25
CA ALA A 67 -11.39 4.45 -3.38
C ALA A 67 -11.93 3.08 -2.94
N ALA A 68 -11.37 2.47 -1.89
CA ALA A 68 -11.85 1.20 -1.35
C ALA A 68 -13.28 1.30 -0.78
N ALA A 69 -13.65 2.43 -0.18
CA ALA A 69 -15.02 2.66 0.30
C ALA A 69 -16.05 2.79 -0.84
N GLN A 70 -15.62 3.18 -2.04
CA GLN A 70 -16.52 3.41 -3.19
C GLN A 70 -16.97 2.10 -3.88
N THR A 71 -16.34 0.96 -3.58
CA THR A 71 -16.65 -0.33 -4.22
C THR A 71 -18.05 -0.88 -3.88
N HIS A 72 -18.73 -0.33 -2.86
CA HIS A 72 -20.09 -0.73 -2.46
C HIS A 72 -21.08 0.45 -2.33
N ALA A 73 -20.89 1.54 -3.09
CA ALA A 73 -21.88 2.62 -3.12
C ALA A 73 -23.07 2.25 -4.03
N GLN A 74 -23.96 1.37 -3.56
CA GLN A 74 -25.22 1.11 -4.23
C GLN A 74 -26.27 2.10 -3.71
N LEU A 75 -26.52 3.17 -4.48
CA LEU A 75 -27.66 4.06 -4.26
C LEU A 75 -28.94 3.27 -4.54
N SER A 76 -29.64 2.89 -3.48
CA SER A 76 -31.01 2.39 -3.58
C SER A 76 -31.94 3.59 -3.50
N VAL A 77 -32.51 4.00 -4.63
CA VAL A 77 -33.66 4.91 -4.68
C VAL A 77 -34.94 4.13 -4.42
#